data_AF-K1S8R4-F1
#
_entry.id   AF-K1S8R4-F1
#
_cell.length_a   1.000
_cell.length_b   1.000
_cell.length_c   1.000
_cell.angle_alpha   90.00
_cell.angle_beta   90.00
_cell.angle_gamma   90.00
#
_symmetry.space_group_name_H-M   'P 1'
#
loop_
_entity.id
_entity.type
_entity.pdbx_description
1 polymer ?
#
loop_
_entity_poly.entity_id
_entity_poly.type
_entity_poly.pdbx_seq_one_letter_code
_entity_poly.pdbx_strand_id
1 'polypeptide(L)'
;LVNLNDSFSRIQKAGTMLYDASEQVSSGSQALAQGTSEQEASIRELSDYVSDISGRVNKNAENAKNVSEISDTATTDLKEGNAEMQKMLAAMKIIDEKSAEIEKIINTIDNIAFQTNILALNAAVEAARAGEAGKGFAVVADEVRNLASKSAEAAQTTSELIGSTIEAVSNGTAIADSTAQTIESVMERFSNANTLINEISDGSAQQATMVDQVLSSVSQISAVVQNNAATAEESASASALTA
;
A
#
# COMPACT_ATOMS: atom_id res chain seq x y z
N LEU A 1 21.96 2.37 -98.73
CA LEU A 1 22.90 1.48 -98.02
C LEU A 1 23.50 2.17 -96.77
N VAL A 2 24.06 3.38 -96.86
CA VAL A 2 24.65 4.11 -95.70
C VAL A 2 23.65 4.36 -94.55
N ASN A 3 22.41 4.78 -94.84
CA ASN A 3 21.37 4.98 -93.82
C ASN A 3 20.93 3.70 -93.09
N LEU A 4 21.04 2.54 -93.76
CA LEU A 4 20.62 1.26 -93.17
C LEU A 4 21.67 0.77 -92.16
N ASN A 5 22.95 0.91 -92.51
CA ASN A 5 24.07 0.53 -91.63
C ASN A 5 24.11 1.40 -90.36
N ASP A 6 23.84 2.70 -90.50
CA ASP A 6 23.72 3.60 -89.34
C ASP A 6 22.53 3.23 -88.45
N SER A 7 21.38 2.89 -89.04
CA SER A 7 20.21 2.42 -88.30
C SER A 7 20.47 1.11 -87.56
N PHE A 8 21.14 0.14 -88.18
CA PHE A 8 21.55 -1.12 -87.54
C PHE A 8 22.55 -0.88 -86.40
N SER A 9 23.54 0.01 -86.59
CA SER A 9 24.49 0.38 -85.54
C SER A 9 23.80 1.02 -84.33
N ARG A 10 22.79 1.87 -84.56
CA ARG A 10 21.98 2.47 -83.49
C ARG A 10 21.13 1.45 -82.75
N ILE A 11 20.50 0.51 -83.46
CA ILE A 11 19.75 -0.60 -82.86
C ILE A 11 20.67 -1.48 -82.02
N GLN A 12 21.86 -1.81 -82.51
CA GLN A 12 22.83 -2.61 -81.75
C GLN A 12 23.24 -1.91 -80.45
N LYS A 13 23.58 -0.61 -80.52
CA LYS A 13 23.89 0.17 -79.32
C LYS A 13 22.71 0.25 -78.35
N ALA A 14 21.50 0.43 -78.85
CA ALA A 14 20.29 0.42 -78.02
C ALA A 14 20.06 -0.95 -77.36
N GLY A 15 20.33 -2.04 -78.07
CA GLY A 15 20.27 -3.41 -77.53
C GLY A 15 21.30 -3.64 -76.42
N THR A 16 22.55 -3.22 -76.59
CA THR A 16 23.57 -3.32 -75.53
C THR A 16 23.20 -2.47 -74.31
N MET A 17 22.72 -1.24 -74.50
CA MET A 17 22.27 -0.39 -73.38
C MET A 17 21.05 -1.00 -72.65
N LEU A 18 20.13 -1.64 -73.38
CA LEU A 18 18.98 -2.34 -72.78
C LEU A 18 19.40 -3.57 -71.99
N TYR A 19 20.38 -4.32 -72.50
CA TYR A 19 20.98 -5.47 -71.80
C TYR A 19 21.61 -5.04 -70.47
N ASP A 20 22.51 -4.04 -70.51
CA ASP A 20 23.19 -3.54 -69.31
C ASP A 20 22.18 -2.99 -68.27
N ALA A 21 21.15 -2.27 -68.73
CA ALA A 21 20.08 -1.78 -67.87
C ALA A 21 19.26 -2.92 -67.25
N SER A 22 18.97 -3.97 -68.01
CA SER A 22 18.23 -5.15 -67.51
C SER A 22 19.05 -5.91 -66.46
N GLU A 23 20.36 -6.08 -66.68
CA GLU A 23 21.26 -6.69 -65.70
C GLU A 23 21.31 -5.88 -64.39
N GLN A 24 21.35 -4.55 -64.49
CA GLN A 24 21.32 -3.67 -63.32
C GLN A 24 19.97 -3.73 -62.57
N VAL A 25 18.84 -3.79 -63.28
CA VAL A 25 17.52 -3.95 -62.64
C VAL A 25 17.40 -5.33 -61.99
N SER A 26 17.89 -6.39 -62.63
CA SER A 26 17.87 -7.75 -62.09
C SER A 26 18.67 -7.85 -60.79
N SER A 27 19.90 -7.34 -60.78
CA SER A 27 20.75 -7.32 -59.58
C SER A 27 20.17 -6.46 -58.46
N GLY A 28 19.63 -5.29 -58.77
CA GLY A 28 18.93 -4.43 -57.81
C GLY A 28 17.69 -5.10 -57.21
N SER A 29 16.94 -5.82 -58.03
CA SER A 29 15.76 -6.58 -57.60
C SER A 29 16.14 -7.74 -56.69
N GLN A 30 17.23 -8.46 -57.00
CA GLN A 30 17.72 -9.55 -56.15
C GLN A 30 18.22 -9.04 -54.79
N ALA A 31 18.89 -7.89 -54.76
CA ALA A 31 19.27 -7.22 -53.51
C ALA A 31 18.06 -6.76 -52.70
N LEU A 32 17.02 -6.23 -53.36
CA LEU A 32 15.76 -5.85 -52.71
C LEU A 32 15.05 -7.08 -52.12
N ALA A 33 14.99 -8.20 -52.84
CA ALA A 33 14.40 -9.44 -52.35
C ALA A 33 15.12 -9.96 -51.09
N GLN A 34 16.47 -9.95 -51.11
CA GLN A 34 17.28 -10.32 -49.95
C GLN A 34 17.00 -9.41 -48.74
N GLY A 35 17.05 -8.09 -48.92
CA GLY A 35 16.77 -7.14 -47.84
C GLY A 35 15.33 -7.24 -47.31
N THR A 36 14.38 -7.58 -48.18
CA THR A 36 12.98 -7.80 -47.80
C THR A 36 12.83 -9.07 -46.95
N SER A 37 13.55 -10.15 -47.27
CA SER A 37 13.55 -11.38 -46.46
C SER A 37 14.12 -11.16 -45.05
N GLU A 38 15.16 -10.34 -44.94
CA GLU A 38 15.73 -9.94 -43.64
C GLU A 38 14.73 -9.10 -42.84
N GLN A 39 14.07 -8.13 -43.48
CA GLN A 39 13.02 -7.33 -42.85
C GLN A 39 11.84 -8.17 -42.36
N GLU A 40 11.42 -9.18 -43.14
CA GLU A 40 10.34 -10.08 -42.74
C GLU A 40 10.67 -10.82 -41.43
N ALA A 41 11.90 -11.30 -41.27
CA ALA A 41 12.36 -11.94 -40.05
C ALA A 41 12.32 -10.98 -38.85
N SER A 42 12.82 -9.74 -39.02
CA SER A 42 12.78 -8.72 -37.97
C SER A 42 11.36 -8.30 -37.58
N ILE A 43 10.43 -8.24 -38.54
CA ILE A 43 9.02 -7.93 -38.27
C ILE A 43 8.34 -9.04 -37.47
N ARG A 44 8.68 -10.30 -37.76
CA ARG A 44 8.17 -11.45 -37.00
C ARG A 44 8.60 -11.37 -35.53
N GLU A 45 9.90 -11.15 -35.31
CA GLU A 45 10.46 -10.98 -33.97
C GLU A 45 9.87 -9.76 -33.24
N LEU A 46 9.69 -8.63 -33.93
CA LEU A 46 9.05 -7.45 -33.37
C LEU A 46 7.59 -7.73 -32.96
N SER A 47 6.85 -8.49 -33.77
CA SER A 47 5.47 -8.88 -33.45
C SER A 47 5.40 -9.73 -32.18
N ASP A 48 6.34 -10.67 -32.03
CA ASP A 48 6.44 -11.51 -30.83
C ASP A 48 6.74 -10.67 -29.58
N TYR A 49 7.69 -9.73 -29.67
CA TYR A 49 8.00 -8.81 -28.56
C TYR A 49 6.82 -7.92 -28.18
N VAL A 50 6.09 -7.38 -29.16
CA VAL A 50 4.93 -6.52 -28.90
C VAL A 50 3.79 -7.35 -28.28
N SER A 51 3.61 -8.60 -28.70
CA SER A 51 2.65 -9.52 -28.08
C SER A 51 3.01 -9.84 -26.63
N ASP A 52 4.29 -10.07 -26.31
CA ASP A 52 4.75 -10.27 -24.92
C ASP A 52 4.48 -9.03 -24.06
N ILE A 53 4.78 -7.83 -24.59
CA ILE A 53 4.47 -6.56 -23.92
C ILE A 53 2.98 -6.44 -23.64
N SER A 54 2.11 -6.76 -24.61
CA SER A 54 0.65 -6.76 -24.41
C SER A 54 0.24 -7.66 -23.23
N GLY A 55 0.77 -8.87 -23.17
CA GLY A 55 0.52 -9.81 -22.07
C GLY A 55 0.96 -9.26 -20.71
N ARG A 56 2.12 -8.61 -20.65
CA ARG A 56 2.65 -7.99 -19.43
C ARG A 56 1.83 -6.78 -18.99
N VAL A 57 1.36 -5.95 -19.92
CA VAL A 57 0.49 -4.81 -19.64
C VAL A 57 -0.84 -5.27 -19.04
N ASN A 58 -1.47 -6.30 -19.63
CA ASN A 58 -2.71 -6.88 -19.08
C ASN A 58 -2.51 -7.42 -17.67
N LYS A 59 -1.39 -8.11 -17.43
CA LYS A 59 -1.05 -8.62 -16.09
C LYS A 59 -0.81 -7.51 -15.07
N ASN A 60 -0.21 -6.38 -15.49
CA ASN A 60 -0.07 -5.21 -14.63
C ASN A 60 -1.43 -4.61 -14.25
N ALA A 61 -2.36 -4.50 -15.19
CA ALA A 61 -3.72 -4.01 -14.92
C ALA A 61 -4.47 -4.92 -13.93
N GLU A 62 -4.38 -6.24 -14.12
CA GLU A 62 -4.96 -7.23 -13.20
C GLU A 62 -4.33 -7.14 -11.80
N ASN A 63 -3.00 -7.07 -11.71
CA ASN A 63 -2.30 -6.91 -10.45
C ASN A 63 -2.70 -5.62 -9.74
N ALA A 64 -2.80 -4.49 -10.46
CA ALA A 64 -3.25 -3.22 -9.90
C ALA A 64 -4.65 -3.36 -9.29
N LYS A 65 -5.58 -3.98 -10.02
CA LYS A 65 -6.92 -4.26 -9.51
C LYS A 65 -6.90 -5.11 -8.22
N ASN A 66 -6.14 -6.21 -8.21
CA ASN A 66 -6.03 -7.08 -7.04
C ASN A 66 -5.45 -6.34 -5.82
N VAL A 67 -4.44 -5.49 -6.02
CA VAL A 67 -3.84 -4.70 -4.92
C VAL A 67 -4.83 -3.64 -4.42
N SER A 68 -5.66 -3.06 -5.30
CA SER A 68 -6.73 -2.14 -4.89
C SER A 68 -7.76 -2.82 -3.98
N GLU A 69 -8.23 -4.02 -4.34
CA GLU A 69 -9.19 -4.80 -3.53
C GLU A 69 -8.61 -5.16 -2.14
N ILE A 70 -7.33 -5.54 -2.09
CA ILE A 70 -6.62 -5.80 -0.82
C ILE A 70 -6.51 -4.52 0.02
N SER A 71 -6.22 -3.39 -0.62
CA SER A 71 -6.08 -2.10 0.05
C SER A 71 -7.40 -1.60 0.63
N ASP A 72 -8.52 -1.83 -0.06
CA ASP A 72 -9.87 -1.52 0.42
C ASP A 72 -10.24 -2.38 1.65
N THR A 73 -9.90 -3.66 1.60
CA THR A 73 -10.09 -4.58 2.73
C THR A 73 -9.26 -4.14 3.94
N ALA A 74 -7.97 -3.86 3.75
CA ALA A 74 -7.08 -3.37 4.81
C ALA A 74 -7.57 -2.04 5.41
N THR A 75 -8.11 -1.14 4.58
CA THR A 75 -8.71 0.11 5.06
C THR A 75 -9.94 -0.14 5.93
N THR A 76 -10.73 -1.16 5.61
CA THR A 76 -11.89 -1.57 6.43
C THR A 76 -11.43 -2.12 7.78
N ASP A 77 -10.45 -3.02 7.79
CA ASP A 77 -9.87 -3.59 9.02
C ASP A 77 -9.27 -2.49 9.93
N LEU A 78 -8.58 -1.50 9.34
CA LEU A 78 -8.03 -0.37 10.08
C LEU A 78 -9.11 0.53 10.68
N LYS A 79 -10.24 0.73 9.99
CA LYS A 79 -11.39 1.48 10.53
C LYS A 79 -12.00 0.76 11.72
N GLU A 80 -12.16 -0.56 11.64
CA GLU A 80 -12.63 -1.36 12.77
C GLU A 80 -11.64 -1.31 13.94
N GLY A 81 -10.34 -1.43 13.65
CA GLY A 81 -9.28 -1.29 14.66
C GLY A 81 -9.28 0.08 15.34
N ASN A 82 -9.48 1.18 14.59
CA ASN A 82 -9.61 2.51 15.17
C ASN A 82 -10.87 2.62 16.06
N ALA A 83 -12.00 2.05 15.64
CA ALA A 83 -13.22 2.05 16.43
C ALA A 83 -13.05 1.28 17.76
N GLU A 84 -12.36 0.14 17.75
CA GLU A 84 -11.99 -0.57 18.99
C GLU A 84 -11.03 0.26 19.86
N MET A 85 -10.11 1.01 19.25
CA MET A 85 -9.26 1.92 20.01
C MET A 85 -10.03 3.02 20.71
N GLN A 86 -11.03 3.61 20.06
CA GLN A 86 -11.91 4.61 20.68
C GLN A 86 -12.70 4.02 21.85
N LYS A 87 -13.15 2.76 21.75
CA LYS A 87 -13.79 2.06 22.88
C LYS A 87 -12.81 1.85 24.04
N MET A 88 -11.57 1.50 23.75
CA MET A 88 -10.53 1.33 24.79
C MET A 88 -10.24 2.64 25.51
N LEU A 89 -10.12 3.76 24.77
CA LEU A 89 -9.93 5.09 25.36
C LEU A 89 -11.11 5.48 26.26
N ALA A 90 -12.35 5.20 25.82
CA ALA A 90 -13.54 5.42 26.63
C ALA A 90 -13.52 4.56 27.91
N ALA A 91 -13.12 3.30 27.83
CA ALA A 91 -12.99 2.42 28.99
C ALA A 91 -11.91 2.91 29.98
N MET A 92 -10.75 3.35 29.48
CA MET A 92 -9.68 3.91 30.33
C MET A 92 -10.16 5.17 31.07
N LYS A 93 -10.92 6.03 30.40
CA LYS A 93 -11.53 7.21 31.03
C LYS A 93 -12.50 6.82 32.16
N ILE A 94 -13.32 5.80 31.97
CA ILE A 94 -14.22 5.30 33.02
C ILE A 94 -13.41 4.76 34.20
N ILE A 95 -12.31 4.04 33.96
CA ILE A 95 -11.43 3.52 35.02
C ILE A 95 -10.78 4.67 35.80
N ASP A 96 -10.34 5.72 35.11
CA ASP A 96 -9.77 6.93 35.73
C ASP A 96 -10.79 7.63 36.64
N GLU A 97 -12.00 7.89 36.13
CA GLU A 97 -13.10 8.49 36.89
C GLU A 97 -13.47 7.65 38.13
N LYS A 98 -13.52 6.31 37.99
CA LYS A 98 -13.85 5.41 39.10
C LYS A 98 -12.71 5.30 40.12
N SER A 99 -11.45 5.35 39.67
CA SER A 99 -10.29 5.39 40.57
C SER A 99 -10.30 6.66 41.43
N ALA A 100 -10.62 7.82 40.84
CA ALA A 100 -10.75 9.08 41.58
C ALA A 100 -11.92 9.06 42.58
N GLU A 101 -13.06 8.44 42.23
CA GLU A 101 -14.16 8.23 43.18
C GLU A 101 -13.72 7.35 44.36
N ILE A 102 -12.98 6.27 44.10
CA ILE A 102 -12.45 5.39 45.16
C ILE A 102 -11.48 6.16 46.06
N GLU A 103 -10.57 6.95 45.50
CA GLU A 103 -9.63 7.78 46.29
C GLU A 103 -10.38 8.70 47.27
N LYS A 104 -11.48 9.32 46.84
CA LYS A 104 -12.33 10.15 47.70
C LYS A 104 -12.96 9.34 48.85
N ILE A 105 -13.37 8.10 48.58
CA ILE A 105 -13.91 7.20 49.62
C ILE A 105 -12.83 6.82 50.62
N ILE A 106 -11.62 6.47 50.14
CA ILE A 106 -10.48 6.13 51.00
C ILE A 106 -10.11 7.31 51.91
N ASN A 107 -10.05 8.53 51.37
CA ASN A 107 -9.85 9.75 52.16
C ASN A 107 -10.93 9.94 53.24
N THR A 108 -12.19 9.57 52.94
CA THR A 108 -13.27 9.63 53.93
C THR A 108 -13.08 8.58 55.04
N ILE A 109 -12.63 7.37 54.69
CA ILE A 109 -12.34 6.30 55.65
C ILE A 109 -11.19 6.70 56.57
N ASP A 110 -10.12 7.30 56.03
CA ASP A 110 -9.00 7.79 56.83
C ASP A 110 -9.44 8.87 57.83
N ASN A 111 -10.28 9.81 57.38
CA ASN A 111 -10.88 10.82 58.27
C ASN A 111 -11.74 10.19 59.38
N ILE A 112 -12.53 9.15 59.09
CA ILE A 112 -13.33 8.42 60.09
C ILE A 112 -12.41 7.69 61.08
N ALA A 113 -11.35 7.04 60.60
CA ALA A 113 -10.36 6.37 61.43
C ALA A 113 -9.68 7.36 62.38
N PHE A 114 -9.28 8.53 61.88
CA PHE A 114 -8.73 9.62 62.68
C PHE A 114 -9.71 10.11 63.76
N GLN A 115 -10.97 10.39 63.40
CA GLN A 115 -12.00 10.80 64.36
C GLN A 115 -12.24 9.72 65.43
N THR A 116 -12.28 8.45 65.03
CA THR A 116 -12.45 7.30 65.93
C THR A 116 -11.27 7.19 66.90
N ASN A 117 -10.05 7.42 66.42
CA ASN A 117 -8.84 7.45 67.25
C ASN A 117 -8.90 8.55 68.32
N ILE A 118 -9.37 9.76 67.96
CA ILE A 118 -9.56 10.87 68.91
C ILE A 118 -10.68 10.56 69.92
N LEU A 119 -11.80 9.98 69.47
CA LEU A 119 -12.90 9.54 70.34
C LEU A 119 -12.42 8.49 71.35
N ALA A 120 -11.65 7.50 70.91
CA ALA A 120 -11.07 6.46 71.74
C ALA A 120 -10.09 7.03 72.77
N LEU A 121 -9.24 7.98 72.35
CA LEU A 121 -8.33 8.68 73.26
C LEU A 121 -9.10 9.44 74.37
N ASN A 122 -10.15 10.17 74.00
CA ASN A 122 -10.99 10.88 74.97
C ASN A 122 -11.67 9.91 75.95
N ALA A 123 -12.15 8.76 75.46
CA ALA A 123 -12.74 7.72 76.29
C ALA A 123 -11.71 7.10 77.26
N ALA A 124 -10.47 6.86 76.81
CA ALA A 124 -9.40 6.36 77.66
C ALA A 124 -9.03 7.35 78.77
N VAL A 125 -9.01 8.65 78.46
CA VAL A 125 -8.78 9.73 79.45
C VAL A 125 -9.89 9.76 80.50
N GLU A 126 -11.16 9.70 80.08
CA GLU A 126 -12.28 9.74 81.02
C GLU A 126 -12.40 8.44 81.85
N ALA A 127 -12.05 7.29 81.27
CA ALA A 127 -11.93 6.02 81.99
C ALA A 127 -10.83 6.06 83.07
N ALA A 128 -9.67 6.65 82.76
CA ALA A 128 -8.61 6.88 83.75
C ALA A 128 -9.07 7.81 84.89
N ARG A 129 -9.88 8.83 84.56
CA ARG A 129 -10.45 9.76 85.53
C ARG A 129 -11.46 9.10 86.48
N ALA A 130 -12.18 8.07 86.03
CA ALA A 130 -13.11 7.28 86.85
C ALA A 130 -12.44 6.26 87.78
N GLY A 131 -11.10 6.08 87.71
CA GLY A 131 -10.34 5.21 88.59
C GLY A 131 -10.70 3.72 88.46
N GLU A 132 -10.89 3.02 89.59
CA GLU A 132 -11.21 1.58 89.61
C GLU A 132 -12.50 1.24 88.85
N ALA A 133 -13.50 2.13 88.84
CA ALA A 133 -14.77 1.91 88.13
C ALA A 133 -14.62 1.99 86.59
N GLY A 134 -13.56 2.63 86.09
CA GLY A 134 -13.31 2.86 84.67
C GLY A 134 -12.41 1.81 83.99
N LYS A 135 -11.80 0.87 84.74
CA LYS A 135 -10.81 -0.09 84.19
C LYS A 135 -11.34 -0.88 82.99
N GLY A 136 -12.59 -1.35 83.03
CA GLY A 136 -13.21 -2.06 81.90
C GLY A 136 -13.38 -1.19 80.66
N PHE A 137 -13.75 0.08 80.84
CA PHE A 137 -13.87 1.06 79.75
C PHE A 137 -12.52 1.44 79.15
N ALA A 138 -11.46 1.52 79.97
CA ALA A 138 -10.11 1.82 79.50
C ALA A 138 -9.61 0.76 78.50
N VAL A 139 -9.82 -0.53 78.80
CA VAL A 139 -9.42 -1.62 77.89
C VAL A 139 -10.18 -1.55 76.55
N VAL A 140 -11.48 -1.26 76.59
CA VAL A 140 -12.27 -1.10 75.35
C VAL A 140 -11.80 0.12 74.56
N ALA A 141 -11.49 1.23 75.22
CA ALA A 141 -10.99 2.43 74.57
C ALA A 141 -9.64 2.19 73.87
N ASP A 142 -8.72 1.48 74.52
CA ASP A 142 -7.44 1.10 73.91
C ASP A 142 -7.60 0.16 72.70
N GLU A 143 -8.53 -0.80 72.76
CA GLU A 143 -8.82 -1.69 71.63
C GLU A 143 -9.46 -0.95 70.45
N VAL A 144 -10.40 -0.04 70.71
CA VAL A 144 -10.98 0.83 69.67
C VAL A 144 -9.90 1.72 69.05
N ARG A 145 -8.97 2.24 69.86
CA ARG A 145 -7.83 3.04 69.37
C ARG A 145 -6.92 2.24 68.44
N ASN A 146 -6.61 1.00 68.82
CA ASN A 146 -5.82 0.08 68.00
C ASN A 146 -6.52 -0.22 66.67
N LEU A 147 -7.82 -0.48 66.69
CA LEU A 147 -8.62 -0.75 65.49
C LEU A 147 -8.70 0.47 64.55
N ALA A 148 -8.80 1.67 65.13
CA ALA A 148 -8.75 2.92 64.39
C ALA A 148 -7.40 3.12 63.70
N SER A 149 -6.29 2.87 64.41
CA SER A 149 -4.94 2.95 63.82
C SER A 149 -4.74 1.96 62.67
N LYS A 150 -5.22 0.71 62.81
CA LYS A 150 -5.17 -0.28 61.73
C LYS A 150 -6.03 0.12 60.52
N SER A 151 -7.18 0.76 60.75
CA SER A 151 -8.03 1.26 59.67
C SER A 151 -7.36 2.40 58.90
N ALA A 152 -6.68 3.31 59.60
CA ALA A 152 -5.90 4.38 58.96
C ALA A 152 -4.74 3.82 58.12
N GLU A 153 -4.00 2.84 58.64
CA GLU A 153 -2.93 2.16 57.91
C GLU A 153 -3.46 1.46 56.64
N ALA A 154 -4.58 0.74 56.74
CA ALA A 154 -5.20 0.10 55.58
C ALA A 154 -5.73 1.12 54.54
N ALA A 155 -6.27 2.25 55.00
CA ALA A 155 -6.69 3.34 54.12
C ALA A 155 -5.48 3.94 53.38
N GLN A 156 -4.38 4.21 54.08
CA GLN A 156 -3.13 4.70 53.50
C GLN A 156 -2.60 3.76 52.40
N THR A 157 -2.47 2.46 52.69
CA THR A 157 -2.01 1.47 51.71
C THR A 157 -2.94 1.38 50.51
N THR A 158 -4.25 1.46 50.71
CA THR A 158 -5.22 1.46 49.61
C THR A 158 -5.10 2.73 48.76
N SER A 159 -4.85 3.89 49.39
CA SER A 159 -4.61 5.14 48.69
C SER A 159 -3.39 5.07 47.79
N GLU A 160 -2.29 4.47 48.26
CA GLU A 160 -1.08 4.26 47.46
C GLU A 160 -1.33 3.37 46.24
N LEU A 161 -2.07 2.26 46.42
CA LEU A 161 -2.45 1.36 45.32
C LEU A 161 -3.35 2.05 44.28
N ILE A 162 -4.28 2.89 44.73
CA ILE A 162 -5.15 3.67 43.83
C ILE A 162 -4.32 4.72 43.08
N GLY A 163 -3.40 5.41 43.74
CA GLY A 163 -2.47 6.34 43.08
C GLY A 163 -1.66 5.66 41.98
N SER A 164 -1.06 4.50 42.26
CA SER A 164 -0.35 3.71 41.24
C SER A 164 -1.27 3.24 40.10
N THR A 165 -2.54 2.95 40.39
CA THR A 165 -3.53 2.55 39.37
C THR A 165 -3.86 3.72 38.44
N ILE A 166 -4.04 4.93 38.98
CA ILE A 166 -4.28 6.15 38.19
C ILE A 166 -3.10 6.42 37.26
N GLU A 167 -1.86 6.32 37.75
CA GLU A 167 -0.66 6.47 36.92
C GLU A 167 -0.61 5.44 35.79
N ALA A 168 -0.92 4.16 36.08
CA ALA A 168 -0.94 3.09 35.09
C ALA A 168 -2.02 3.32 34.01
N VAL A 169 -3.20 3.78 34.40
CA VAL A 169 -4.31 4.10 33.47
C VAL A 169 -3.96 5.31 32.60
N SER A 170 -3.34 6.34 33.18
CA SER A 170 -2.87 7.51 32.44
C SER A 170 -1.85 7.12 31.37
N ASN A 171 -0.86 6.29 31.72
CA ASN A 171 0.11 5.76 30.76
C ASN A 171 -0.57 4.89 29.68
N GLY A 172 -1.49 4.00 30.08
CA GLY A 172 -2.27 3.18 29.15
C GLY A 172 -3.08 4.02 28.16
N THR A 173 -3.66 5.13 28.62
CA THR A 173 -4.40 6.09 27.79
C THR A 173 -3.47 6.76 26.77
N ALA A 174 -2.27 7.19 27.18
CA ALA A 174 -1.30 7.81 26.27
C ALA A 174 -0.83 6.83 25.18
N ILE A 175 -0.59 5.55 25.54
CA ILE A 175 -0.22 4.51 24.57
C ILE A 175 -1.38 4.24 23.60
N ALA A 176 -2.61 4.15 24.12
CA ALA A 176 -3.82 3.95 23.32
C ALA A 176 -4.02 5.08 22.30
N ASP A 177 -3.87 6.33 22.72
CA ASP A 177 -4.03 7.51 21.88
C ASP A 177 -2.98 7.57 20.77
N SER A 178 -1.71 7.33 21.11
CA SER A 178 -0.62 7.22 20.14
C SER A 178 -0.85 6.09 19.11
N THR A 179 -1.41 4.97 19.57
CA THR A 179 -1.79 3.86 18.69
C THR A 179 -2.92 4.26 17.74
N ALA A 180 -3.95 4.95 18.23
CA ALA A 180 -5.05 5.46 17.41
C ALA A 180 -4.56 6.43 16.32
N GLN A 181 -3.67 7.38 16.67
CA GLN A 181 -3.05 8.30 15.72
C GLN A 181 -2.20 7.57 14.67
N THR A 182 -1.49 6.51 15.07
CA THR A 182 -0.72 5.67 14.14
C THR A 182 -1.64 4.97 13.14
N ILE A 183 -2.76 4.42 13.60
CA ILE A 183 -3.77 3.80 12.73
C ILE A 183 -4.31 4.82 11.72
N GLU A 184 -4.60 6.05 12.13
CA GLU A 184 -5.04 7.12 11.24
C GLU A 184 -4.01 7.47 10.15
N SER A 185 -2.73 7.62 10.54
CA SER A 185 -1.66 7.86 9.58
C SER A 185 -1.49 6.69 8.60
N VAL A 186 -1.66 5.45 9.05
CA VAL A 186 -1.61 4.27 8.18
C VAL A 186 -2.79 4.27 7.21
N MET A 187 -4.01 4.61 7.65
CA MET A 187 -5.17 4.75 6.77
C MET A 187 -4.93 5.79 5.66
N GLU A 188 -4.35 6.94 5.99
CA GLU A 188 -3.99 7.96 5.00
C GLU A 188 -3.00 7.43 3.95
N ARG A 189 -1.98 6.69 4.40
CA ARG A 189 -0.99 6.06 3.49
C ARG A 189 -1.63 5.04 2.56
N PHE A 190 -2.57 4.22 3.06
CA PHE A 190 -3.33 3.28 2.22
C PHE A 190 -4.21 4.01 1.21
N SER A 191 -4.86 5.10 1.60
CA SER A 191 -5.63 5.93 0.68
C SER A 191 -4.75 6.46 -0.47
N ASN A 192 -3.56 6.96 -0.16
CA ASN A 192 -2.61 7.42 -1.17
C ASN A 192 -2.10 6.29 -2.07
N ALA A 193 -1.83 5.11 -1.48
CA ALA A 193 -1.47 3.93 -2.26
C ALA A 193 -2.57 3.54 -3.24
N ASN A 194 -3.84 3.59 -2.83
CA ASN A 194 -4.98 3.26 -3.68
C ASN A 194 -5.10 4.23 -4.87
N THR A 195 -4.84 5.53 -4.66
CA THR A 195 -4.75 6.52 -5.75
C THR A 195 -3.67 6.14 -6.77
N LEU A 196 -2.46 5.81 -6.32
CA LEU A 196 -1.37 5.41 -7.20
C LEU A 196 -1.67 4.10 -7.94
N ILE A 197 -2.35 3.15 -7.30
CA ILE A 197 -2.76 1.89 -7.91
C ILE A 197 -3.78 2.14 -9.02
N ASN A 198 -4.72 3.07 -8.81
CA ASN A 198 -5.67 3.48 -9.84
C ASN A 198 -4.94 4.13 -11.03
N GLU A 199 -3.96 5.00 -10.78
CA GLU A 199 -3.12 5.57 -11.85
C GLU A 199 -2.35 4.48 -12.64
N ILE A 200 -1.85 3.44 -11.97
CA ILE A 200 -1.21 2.29 -12.63
C ILE A 200 -2.21 1.51 -13.48
N SER A 201 -3.44 1.30 -12.98
CA SER A 201 -4.50 0.60 -13.72
C SER A 201 -4.88 1.36 -14.99
N ASP A 202 -5.13 2.67 -14.87
CA ASP A 202 -5.47 3.55 -15.98
C ASP A 202 -4.31 3.64 -16.99
N GLY A 203 -3.08 3.81 -16.51
CA GLY A 203 -1.88 3.83 -17.34
C GLY A 203 -1.68 2.51 -18.10
N SER A 204 -1.97 1.37 -17.46
CA SER A 204 -1.91 0.06 -18.11
C SER A 204 -2.98 -0.10 -19.19
N ALA A 205 -4.20 0.40 -18.96
CA ALA A 205 -5.26 0.39 -19.97
C ALA A 205 -4.89 1.25 -21.20
N GLN A 206 -4.28 2.41 -20.98
CA GLN A 206 -3.75 3.24 -22.06
C GLN A 206 -2.61 2.54 -22.81
N GLN A 207 -1.67 1.92 -22.10
CA GLN A 207 -0.59 1.14 -22.71
C GLN A 207 -1.13 -0.01 -23.57
N ALA A 208 -2.18 -0.71 -23.14
CA ALA A 208 -2.80 -1.78 -23.92
C ALA A 208 -3.32 -1.25 -25.26
N THR A 209 -4.01 -0.11 -25.24
CA THR A 209 -4.50 0.57 -26.46
C THR A 209 -3.35 0.97 -27.39
N MET A 210 -2.25 1.49 -26.83
CA MET A 210 -1.07 1.87 -27.63
C MET A 210 -0.40 0.64 -28.25
N VAL A 211 -0.34 -0.47 -27.52
CA VAL A 211 0.21 -1.74 -28.02
C VAL A 211 -0.62 -2.30 -29.18
N ASP A 212 -1.95 -2.25 -29.09
CA ASP A 212 -2.83 -2.65 -30.19
C ASP A 212 -2.60 -1.79 -31.45
N GLN A 213 -2.38 -0.49 -31.28
CA GLN A 213 -2.04 0.41 -32.39
C GLN A 213 -0.67 0.09 -33.01
N VAL A 214 0.32 -0.27 -32.19
CA VAL A 214 1.63 -0.74 -32.67
C VAL A 214 1.48 -2.04 -33.44
N LEU A 215 0.74 -3.02 -32.94
CA LEU A 215 0.48 -4.29 -33.64
C LEU A 215 -0.17 -4.06 -35.02
N SER A 216 -1.16 -3.17 -35.09
CA SER A 216 -1.78 -2.78 -36.37
C SER A 216 -0.76 -2.15 -37.33
N SER A 217 0.15 -1.32 -36.82
CA SER A 217 1.18 -0.66 -37.64
C SER A 217 2.21 -1.67 -38.14
N VAL A 218 2.62 -2.61 -37.30
CA VAL A 218 3.52 -3.71 -37.68
C VAL A 218 2.89 -4.59 -38.76
N SER A 219 1.59 -4.87 -38.67
CA SER A 219 0.85 -5.59 -39.70
C SER A 219 0.85 -4.86 -41.05
N GLN A 220 0.68 -3.52 -41.04
CA GLN A 220 0.77 -2.71 -42.26
C GLN A 220 2.18 -2.74 -42.88
N ILE A 221 3.24 -2.64 -42.05
CA ILE A 221 4.62 -2.75 -42.53
C ILE A 221 4.86 -4.14 -43.13
N SER A 222 4.36 -5.21 -42.49
CA SER A 222 4.45 -6.57 -43.02
C SER A 222 3.82 -6.70 -44.41
N ALA A 223 2.67 -6.07 -44.63
CA ALA A 223 2.01 -6.06 -45.95
C ALA A 223 2.85 -5.35 -47.03
N VAL A 224 3.51 -4.24 -46.68
CA VAL A 224 4.42 -3.53 -47.61
C VAL A 224 5.65 -4.37 -47.91
N VAL A 225 6.23 -5.03 -46.91
CA VAL A 225 7.38 -5.94 -47.08
C VAL A 225 7.00 -7.11 -48.01
N GLN A 226 5.83 -7.72 -47.84
CA GLN A 226 5.36 -8.76 -48.77
C GLN A 226 5.17 -8.24 -50.20
N ASN A 227 4.67 -7.00 -50.36
CA ASN A 227 4.52 -6.39 -51.68
C ASN A 227 5.89 -6.11 -52.34
N ASN A 228 6.88 -5.65 -51.56
CA ASN A 228 8.24 -5.46 -52.04
C ASN A 228 8.87 -6.77 -52.50
N ALA A 229 8.66 -7.87 -51.76
CA ALA A 229 9.15 -9.19 -52.14
C ALA A 229 8.58 -9.62 -53.50
N ALA A 230 7.25 -9.53 -53.66
CA ALA A 230 6.58 -9.87 -54.91
C ALA A 230 7.08 -9.00 -56.09
N THR A 231 7.18 -7.69 -55.88
CA THR A 231 7.64 -6.74 -56.91
C THR A 231 9.11 -6.99 -57.29
N ALA A 232 9.96 -7.32 -56.32
CA ALA A 232 11.36 -7.65 -56.56
C ALA A 232 11.49 -8.94 -57.37
N GLU A 233 10.71 -9.97 -57.05
CA GLU A 233 10.70 -11.24 -57.79
C GLU A 233 10.20 -11.06 -59.23
N GLU A 234 9.11 -10.31 -59.43
CA GLU A 234 8.59 -9.96 -60.75
C GLU A 234 9.61 -9.15 -61.57
N SER A 235 10.27 -8.16 -60.95
CA SER A 235 11.25 -7.30 -61.63
C SER A 235 12.53 -8.05 -62.03
N ALA A 236 13.00 -8.96 -61.17
CA ALA A 236 14.11 -9.86 -61.51
C ALA A 236 13.76 -10.79 -62.68
N SER A 237 12.55 -11.38 -62.66
CA SER A 237 12.07 -12.26 -63.73
C SER A 237 11.90 -11.53 -65.07
N ALA A 238 11.27 -10.35 -65.05
CA ALA A 238 11.07 -9.54 -66.24
C ALA A 238 12.40 -9.09 -66.88
N SER A 239 13.38 -8.73 -66.05
CA SER A 239 14.70 -8.28 -66.52
C SER A 239 15.56 -9.43 -67.07
N ALA A 240 15.41 -10.63 -66.52
CA ALA A 240 16.05 -11.84 -67.04
C ALA A 240 15.47 -12.29 -68.39
N LEU A 241 14.23 -11.91 -68.72
CA LEU A 241 13.58 -12.22 -70.00
C LEU A 241 14.01 -11.27 -71.13
N THR A 242 14.47 -10.06 -70.81
CA THR A 242 14.90 -9.03 -71.78
C THR A 242 16.41 -9.00 -72.04
N ALA A 243 17.21 -9.69 -71.21
CA ALA A 243 18.64 -9.91 -71.41
C ALA A 243 18.90 -11.07 -72.39
#